data_AF-A0A497JD88-F1
#
_entry.id   AF-A0A497JD88-F1
#
_cell.length_a   1.000
_cell.length_b   1.000
_cell.length_c   1.000
_cell.angle_alpha   90.00
_cell.angle_beta   90.00
_cell.angle_gamma   90.00
#
_symmetry.space_group_name_H-M   'P 1'
#
loop_
_entity.id
_entity.type
_entity.pdbx_description
1 polymer ?
#
loop_
_entity_poly.entity_id
_entity_poly.type
_entity_poly.pdbx_seq_one_letter_code
_entity_poly.pdbx_strand_id
1 'polypeptide(L)'
;MAKGPRYRVPFRRRREGKTDYRKRLKLLLSGKPRIVVRKTLKHTIVQVIDFDIKGDRVLVSAHSNELKKYGWQANTGNLPASYLTGLLCGKKAL
;
A
#
# COMPACT_ATOMS: atom_id res chain seq x y z
N MET A 1 23.74 2.60 -12.39
CA MET A 1 24.85 2.81 -11.43
C MET A 1 25.33 4.25 -11.55
N ALA A 2 25.94 4.81 -10.49
CA ALA A 2 26.49 6.16 -10.56
C ALA A 2 27.67 6.20 -11.54
N LYS A 3 27.69 7.18 -12.44
CA LYS A 3 28.72 7.31 -13.49
C LYS A 3 29.82 8.31 -13.14
N GLY A 4 29.75 8.98 -11.99
CA GLY A 4 30.72 9.98 -11.56
C GLY A 4 30.15 10.95 -10.50
N PRO A 5 30.96 11.92 -10.02
CA PRO A 5 30.59 12.82 -8.92
C PRO A 5 29.44 13.77 -9.25
N ARG A 6 29.25 14.13 -10.53
CA ARG A 6 28.13 14.98 -11.01
C ARG A 6 26.83 14.22 -11.20
N TYR A 7 26.82 12.89 -11.09
CA TYR A 7 25.65 12.08 -11.40
C TYR A 7 24.62 12.16 -10.25
N ARG A 8 23.45 12.73 -10.53
CA ARG A 8 22.35 12.77 -9.56
C ARG A 8 21.70 11.39 -9.43
N VAL A 9 22.02 10.69 -8.34
CA VAL A 9 21.45 9.38 -8.05
C VAL A 9 19.96 9.54 -7.66
N PRO A 10 19.03 8.84 -8.31
CA PRO A 10 17.63 8.83 -7.90
C PRO A 10 17.46 8.20 -6.50
N PHE A 11 16.46 8.65 -5.75
CA PHE A 11 16.13 8.09 -4.44
C PHE A 11 15.91 6.57 -4.49
N ARG A 12 16.20 5.86 -3.40
CA ARG A 12 16.13 4.40 -3.30
C ARG A 12 14.82 3.81 -3.88
N ARG A 13 13.65 4.26 -3.39
CA ARG A 13 12.34 3.75 -3.87
C ARG A 13 12.00 4.15 -5.31
N ARG A 14 12.65 5.18 -5.87
CA ARG A 14 12.53 5.53 -7.29
C ARG A 14 13.27 4.53 -8.15
N ARG A 15 14.47 4.10 -7.73
CA ARG A 15 15.26 3.05 -8.40
C ARG A 15 14.55 1.69 -8.34
N GLU A 16 13.88 1.39 -7.24
CA GLU A 16 13.05 0.17 -7.10
C GLU A 16 11.72 0.23 -7.88
N GLY A 17 11.33 1.39 -8.44
CA GLY A 17 10.06 1.55 -9.15
C GLY A 17 8.80 1.47 -8.27
N LYS A 18 8.93 1.45 -6.93
CA LYS A 18 7.82 1.21 -6.00
C LYS A 18 7.05 2.47 -5.60
N THR A 19 7.59 3.65 -5.88
CA THR A 19 7.00 4.92 -5.40
C THR A 19 7.07 6.01 -6.45
N ASP A 20 5.90 6.59 -6.74
CA ASP A 20 5.78 7.85 -7.44
C ASP A 20 5.77 9.00 -6.42
N TYR A 21 6.87 9.75 -6.38
CA TYR A 21 7.04 10.86 -5.44
C TYR A 21 6.10 12.04 -5.74
N ARG A 22 5.72 12.27 -7.01
CA ARG A 22 4.79 13.36 -7.36
C ARG A 22 3.40 13.05 -6.84
N LYS A 23 2.92 11.81 -7.04
CA LYS A 23 1.63 11.36 -6.47
C LYS A 23 1.67 11.31 -4.95
N ARG A 24 2.76 10.80 -4.36
CA ARG A 24 2.92 10.75 -2.91
C ARG A 24 2.82 12.14 -2.27
N LEU A 25 3.51 13.13 -2.84
CA LEU A 25 3.47 14.50 -2.33
C LEU A 25 2.03 15.04 -2.30
N LYS A 26 1.29 14.92 -3.42
CA LYS A 26 -0.10 15.37 -3.50
C LYS A 26 -1.03 14.71 -2.48
N LEU A 27 -0.83 13.42 -2.19
CA LEU A 27 -1.62 12.71 -1.18
C LEU A 27 -1.30 13.19 0.24
N LEU A 28 -0.03 13.44 0.55
CA LEU A 28 0.40 13.90 1.87
C LEU A 28 -0.09 15.31 2.19
N LEU A 29 -0.25 16.18 1.19
CA LEU A 29 -0.78 17.53 1.37
C LEU A 29 -2.17 17.57 2.02
N SER A 30 -2.94 16.50 1.93
CA SER A 30 -4.27 16.42 2.56
C SER A 30 -4.23 16.34 4.09
N GLY A 31 -3.09 15.99 4.69
CA GLY A 31 -2.96 15.76 6.14
C GLY A 31 -3.72 14.53 6.67
N LYS A 32 -4.39 13.77 5.79
CA LYS A 32 -5.17 12.59 6.17
C LYS A 32 -4.34 11.31 6.06
N PRO A 33 -4.63 10.28 6.88
CA PRO A 33 -4.08 8.95 6.69
C PRO A 33 -4.37 8.44 5.28
N ARG A 34 -3.38 7.77 4.68
CA ARG A 34 -3.47 7.29 3.30
C ARG A 34 -3.89 5.83 3.29
N ILE A 35 -4.88 5.50 2.47
CA ILE A 35 -5.20 4.11 2.15
C ILE A 35 -4.28 3.66 1.02
N VAL A 36 -3.32 2.81 1.35
CA VAL A 36 -2.38 2.23 0.38
C VAL A 36 -2.91 0.88 -0.06
N VAL A 37 -3.39 0.84 -1.30
CA VAL A 37 -3.82 -0.39 -1.97
C VAL A 37 -2.67 -0.93 -2.83
N ARG A 38 -2.37 -2.22 -2.69
CA ARG A 38 -1.40 -2.95 -3.51
C ARG A 38 -2.02 -4.25 -3.98
N LYS A 39 -2.08 -4.41 -5.30
CA LYS A 39 -2.54 -5.62 -5.96
C LYS A 39 -1.34 -6.43 -6.44
N THR A 40 -1.37 -7.72 -6.18
CA THR A 40 -0.51 -8.73 -6.79
C THR A 40 -1.36 -9.63 -7.68
N LEU A 41 -0.75 -10.58 -8.39
CA LEU A 41 -1.50 -11.51 -9.25
C LEU A 41 -2.50 -12.38 -8.47
N LYS A 42 -2.18 -12.71 -7.20
CA LYS A 42 -2.98 -13.64 -6.38
C LYS A 42 -3.64 -12.99 -5.17
N HIS A 43 -3.22 -11.78 -4.78
CA HIS A 43 -3.65 -11.15 -3.53
C HIS A 43 -3.84 -9.65 -3.67
N THR A 44 -4.70 -9.11 -2.81
CA THR A 44 -4.92 -7.68 -2.63
C THR A 44 -4.56 -7.33 -1.18
N ILE A 45 -3.80 -6.25 -1.02
CA ILE A 45 -3.31 -5.75 0.26
C ILE A 45 -3.84 -4.33 0.41
N VAL A 46 -4.47 -4.05 1.55
CA VAL A 46 -4.98 -2.72 1.90
C VAL A 46 -4.40 -2.34 3.25
N GLN A 47 -3.83 -1.15 3.34
CA GLN A 47 -3.25 -0.63 4.57
C GLN A 47 -3.66 0.82 4.79
N VAL A 48 -4.01 1.17 6.02
CA VAL A 48 -4.17 2.57 6.45
C VAL A 48 -2.83 3.00 7.04
N ILE A 49 -2.22 3.98 6.41
CA ILE A 49 -0.86 4.41 6.71
C ILE A 49 -0.85 5.89 7.06
N ASP A 50 -0.32 6.18 8.23
CA ASP A 50 -0.02 7.53 8.67
C ASP A 50 1.44 7.92 8.38
N PHE A 51 1.69 9.21 8.19
CA PHE A 51 3.01 9.72 7.88
C PHE A 51 3.73 10.18 9.15
N ASP A 52 4.93 9.66 9.37
CA ASP A 52 5.87 10.16 10.37
C ASP A 52 7.23 10.40 9.69
N ILE A 53 7.94 11.43 10.15
CA ILE A 53 9.23 11.89 9.62
C ILE A 53 10.27 10.78 9.64
N LYS A 54 10.24 9.93 10.68
CA LYS A 54 11.15 8.78 10.81
C LYS A 54 10.78 7.64 9.85
N GLY A 55 9.51 7.53 9.46
CA GLY A 55 9.01 6.49 8.59
C GLY A 55 7.49 6.32 8.71
N ASP A 56 6.84 5.89 7.62
CA ASP A 56 5.39 5.66 7.60
C ASP A 56 4.96 4.65 8.69
N ARG A 57 3.91 4.99 9.46
CA ARG A 57 3.32 4.10 10.49
C ARG A 57 2.08 3.41 9.93
N VAL A 58 2.01 2.08 10.04
CA VAL A 58 0.83 1.32 9.61
C VAL A 58 -0.14 1.24 10.78
N LEU A 59 -1.30 1.90 10.65
CA LEU A 59 -2.35 1.86 11.67
C LEU A 59 -3.15 0.57 11.56
N VAL A 60 -3.55 0.23 10.34
CA VAL A 60 -4.39 -0.94 10.05
C VAL A 60 -3.89 -1.62 8.79
N SER A 61 -3.99 -2.95 8.77
CA SER A 61 -3.71 -3.75 7.58
C SER A 61 -4.75 -4.85 7.39
N ALA A 62 -5.06 -5.11 6.13
CA ALA A 62 -5.88 -6.23 5.69
C ALA A 62 -5.25 -6.86 4.46
N HIS A 63 -5.11 -8.18 4.51
CA HIS A 63 -4.64 -8.99 3.39
C HIS A 63 -5.77 -9.90 2.90
N SER A 64 -5.93 -10.07 1.58
CA SER A 64 -7.01 -10.89 1.04
C SER A 64 -6.95 -12.37 1.44
N ASN A 65 -5.79 -12.86 1.90
CA ASN A 65 -5.65 -14.19 2.48
C ASN A 65 -6.37 -14.35 3.84
N GLU A 66 -6.61 -13.25 4.57
CA GLU A 66 -7.37 -13.28 5.82
C GLU A 66 -8.84 -13.63 5.59
N LEU A 67 -9.37 -13.42 4.37
CA LEU A 67 -10.74 -13.80 4.01
C LEU A 67 -10.99 -15.30 4.18
N LYS A 68 -9.95 -16.14 4.10
CA LYS A 68 -10.07 -17.59 4.38
C LYS A 68 -10.58 -17.88 5.78
N LYS A 69 -10.25 -17.03 6.77
CA LYS A 69 -10.74 -17.15 8.15
C LYS A 69 -12.25 -16.90 8.25
N TYR A 70 -12.82 -16.22 7.26
CA TYR A 70 -14.25 -15.90 7.15
C TYR A 70 -14.98 -16.82 6.15
N GLY A 71 -14.40 -17.99 5.84
CA GLY A 71 -15.02 -18.98 4.95
C GLY A 71 -14.80 -18.75 3.45
N TRP A 72 -13.91 -17.83 3.06
CA TRP A 72 -13.63 -17.59 1.63
C TRP A 72 -12.77 -18.71 1.02
N GLN A 73 -13.36 -19.48 0.10
CA GLN A 73 -12.69 -20.59 -0.58
C GLN A 73 -12.18 -20.26 -1.99
N ALA A 74 -12.66 -19.16 -2.59
CA ALA A 74 -12.29 -18.77 -3.95
C ALA A 74 -10.90 -18.09 -4.02
N ASN A 75 -10.43 -17.84 -5.25
CA ASN A 75 -9.19 -17.10 -5.47
C ASN A 75 -9.22 -15.71 -4.81
N THR A 76 -8.10 -15.28 -4.24
CA THR A 76 -7.97 -14.04 -3.48
C THR A 76 -7.45 -12.85 -4.30
N GLY A 77 -7.27 -13.05 -5.62
CA GLY A 77 -6.83 -12.02 -6.58
C GLY A 77 -7.94 -11.47 -7.48
N ASN A 78 -9.19 -11.88 -7.24
CA ASN A 78 -10.35 -11.46 -8.02
C ASN A 78 -11.00 -10.17 -7.45
N LEU A 79 -11.98 -9.65 -8.18
CA LEU A 79 -12.72 -8.44 -7.80
C LEU A 79 -13.50 -8.61 -6.49
N PRO A 80 -14.26 -9.71 -6.27
CA PRO A 80 -14.95 -9.94 -5.00
C PRO A 80 -14.00 -9.96 -3.78
N ALA A 81 -12.87 -10.65 -3.87
CA ALA A 81 -11.87 -10.67 -2.79
C ALA A 81 -11.31 -9.28 -2.52
N SER A 82 -11.10 -8.46 -3.55
CA SER A 82 -10.62 -7.08 -3.38
C SER A 82 -11.65 -6.19 -2.66
N TYR A 83 -12.94 -6.34 -3.00
CA TYR A 83 -14.03 -5.65 -2.32
C TYR A 83 -14.11 -6.04 -0.84
N LEU A 84 -14.13 -7.34 -0.55
CA LEU A 84 -14.20 -7.85 0.83
C LEU A 84 -12.95 -7.49 1.65
N THR A 85 -11.76 -7.43 1.02
CA THR A 85 -10.52 -6.98 1.70
C THR A 85 -10.62 -5.50 2.07
N GLY A 86 -11.22 -4.67 1.22
CA GLY A 86 -11.51 -3.27 1.53
C GLY A 86 -12.49 -3.13 2.69
N LEU A 87 -13.58 -3.90 2.68
CA LEU A 87 -14.55 -3.95 3.77
C LEU A 87 -13.90 -4.38 5.10
N LEU A 88 -13.08 -5.43 5.07
CA LEU A 88 -12.35 -5.91 6.24
C LEU A 88 -11.40 -4.84 6.78
N CYS A 89 -10.69 -4.13 5.91
CA CYS A 89 -9.81 -3.03 6.31
C CYS A 89 -10.60 -1.89 6.97
N GLY A 90 -11.75 -1.52 6.39
CA GLY A 90 -12.63 -0.50 6.95
C GLY A 90 -13.15 -0.90 8.33
N LYS A 91 -13.59 -2.15 8.52
CA LYS A 91 -14.04 -2.65 9.82
C LYS A 91 -12.95 -2.66 10.89
N LYS A 92 -11.69 -2.84 10.51
CA LYS A 92 -10.55 -2.75 11.44
C LYS A 92 -10.12 -1.32 11.76
N ALA A 93 -10.58 -0.35 10.98
CA ALA A 93 -10.20 1.06 11.10
C ALA A 93 -11.26 1.91 11.85
N LEU A 94 -12.46 1.36 12.04
CA LEU A 94 -13.44 1.84 13.01
C LEU A 94 -12.98 1.50 14.43
#